data_AF-A0A931W4T0-F1
#
_entry.id   AF-A0A931W4T0-F1
#
_cell.length_a   1.000
_cell.length_b   1.000
_cell.length_c   1.000
_cell.angle_alpha   90.00
_cell.angle_beta   90.00
_cell.angle_gamma   90.00
#
_symmetry.space_group_name_H-M   'P 1'
#
loop_
_entity.id
_entity.type
_entity.pdbx_description
1 polymer ?
#
loop_
_entity_poly.entity_id
_entity_poly.type
_entity_poly.pdbx_seq_one_letter_code
_entity_poly.pdbx_strand_id
1 'polypeptide(L)'
;MLVETAIDDGAPVKAALGISLLSSLLVVSITLGSSHYTKAQLDALASRVGMVYWIASADSRTPIFLSAATKNAAWFHARDNESFEIIELTGQKDKDPYYRVRFDSGKEGYIRPEAFLDDFNLTILAADPLASEKKKATEAAEVERKRVEWIRSQPWTPAVKDAAIKRRPVAGHTPAEVKRILGNPVRVTKITGQSVAEERWQYPDGSVLIFHNQLLIRMEIRARQVP
;
A
#
# COMPACT_ATOMS: atom_id res chain seq x y z
N MET A 1 -9.82 -16.29 60.87
CA MET A 1 -8.41 -16.46 60.53
C MET A 1 -8.08 -15.38 59.50
N LEU A 2 -7.52 -14.28 59.99
CA LEU A 2 -6.97 -13.19 59.19
C LEU A 2 -5.66 -13.66 58.58
N VAL A 3 -5.46 -13.42 57.28
CA VAL A 3 -4.13 -13.08 56.75
C VAL A 3 -4.36 -11.96 55.72
N GLU A 4 -4.12 -10.74 56.16
CA GLU A 4 -3.68 -9.63 55.32
C GLU A 4 -2.24 -9.89 54.89
N THR A 5 -1.91 -9.57 53.64
CA THR A 5 -0.67 -8.85 53.31
C THR A 5 -0.97 -7.83 52.19
N ALA A 6 -0.64 -6.58 52.50
CA ALA A 6 -0.75 -5.35 51.71
C ALA A 6 0.36 -5.24 50.62
N ILE A 7 0.05 -4.66 49.44
CA ILE A 7 0.51 -3.34 48.88
C ILE A 7 2.03 -3.35 48.50
N ASP A 8 2.52 -3.03 47.29
CA ASP A 8 2.25 -1.84 46.45
C ASP A 8 2.84 -1.92 45.02
N ASP A 9 2.34 -1.00 44.18
CA ASP A 9 2.98 -0.21 43.12
C ASP A 9 3.60 -0.85 41.85
N GLY A 10 2.96 -0.55 40.71
CA GLY A 10 3.51 -0.70 39.38
C GLY A 10 2.53 -0.28 38.29
N ALA A 11 2.44 1.03 38.07
CA ALA A 11 1.54 1.75 37.15
C ALA A 11 1.22 1.06 35.80
N PRO A 12 0.02 1.30 35.23
CA PRO A 12 -0.33 0.81 33.91
C PRO A 12 0.60 1.40 32.85
N VAL A 13 1.17 0.51 32.04
CA VAL A 13 1.96 0.82 30.84
C VAL A 13 1.20 1.87 30.02
N LYS A 14 1.77 3.07 29.97
CA LYS A 14 1.36 4.14 29.06
C LYS A 14 1.51 3.61 27.64
N ALA A 15 0.39 3.19 27.05
CA ALA A 15 0.26 3.04 25.61
C ALA A 15 0.43 4.43 25.00
N ALA A 16 1.64 4.70 24.53
CA ALA A 16 2.02 5.95 23.90
C ALA A 16 1.19 6.16 22.62
N LEU A 17 0.50 7.30 22.62
CA LEU A 17 0.07 8.09 21.47
C LEU A 17 -0.31 7.29 20.22
N GLY A 18 -1.53 6.76 20.21
CA GLY A 18 -2.31 6.72 18.98
C GLY A 18 -2.56 8.17 18.55
N ILE A 19 -1.86 8.62 17.52
CA ILE A 19 -2.09 9.91 16.87
C ILE A 19 -3.56 9.92 16.43
N SER A 20 -4.35 10.69 17.15
CA SER A 20 -5.74 10.97 16.83
C SER A 20 -5.75 11.73 15.50
N LEU A 21 -6.18 11.07 14.42
CA LEU A 21 -6.60 11.73 13.18
C LEU A 21 -7.87 12.54 13.50
N LEU A 22 -7.70 13.68 14.15
CA LEU A 22 -8.67 14.76 14.13
C LEU A 22 -8.49 15.49 12.80
N SER A 23 -9.03 14.90 11.74
CA SER A 23 -9.31 15.63 10.50
C SER A 23 -10.42 16.64 10.80
N SER A 24 -10.05 17.82 11.29
CA SER A 24 -10.95 18.96 11.35
C SER A 24 -11.26 19.39 9.92
N LEU A 25 -12.33 18.83 9.34
CA LEU A 25 -12.95 19.30 8.12
C LEU A 25 -13.55 20.69 8.37
N LEU A 26 -12.72 21.72 8.29
CA LEU A 26 -13.18 23.10 8.16
C LEU A 26 -13.54 23.31 6.69
N VAL A 27 -14.77 22.96 6.33
CA VAL A 27 -15.39 23.42 5.08
C VAL A 27 -15.69 24.91 5.27
N VAL A 28 -14.69 25.75 5.01
CA VAL A 28 -14.89 27.19 4.93
C VAL A 28 -15.47 27.47 3.54
N SER A 29 -16.76 27.79 3.48
CA SER A 29 -17.39 28.34 2.29
C SER A 29 -16.78 29.71 1.99
N ILE A 30 -15.79 29.75 1.10
CA ILE A 30 -15.19 31.00 0.61
C ILE A 30 -16.16 31.59 -0.41
N THR A 31 -16.96 32.57 -0.01
CA THR A 31 -17.73 33.40 -0.95
C THR A 31 -16.76 34.32 -1.69
N LEU A 32 -16.42 33.94 -2.93
CA LEU A 32 -15.54 34.67 -3.84
C LEU A 32 -16.28 35.88 -4.42
N GLY A 33 -15.99 37.06 -3.91
CA GLY A 33 -16.55 38.32 -4.41
C GLY A 33 -15.71 39.58 -4.16
N SER A 34 -14.50 39.47 -3.59
CA SER A 34 -13.59 40.62 -3.46
C SER A 34 -12.17 40.22 -3.84
N SER A 35 -11.46 41.14 -4.48
CA SER A 35 -10.11 40.99 -5.05
C SER A 35 -8.99 40.72 -4.05
N HIS A 36 -9.32 40.39 -2.79
CA HIS A 36 -8.38 40.29 -1.70
C HIS A 36 -8.82 39.26 -0.66
N TYR A 37 -7.89 38.38 -0.32
CA TYR A 37 -8.03 37.47 0.82
C TYR A 37 -8.12 38.23 2.15
N THR A 38 -9.08 37.87 2.99
CA THR A 38 -9.15 38.28 4.39
C THR A 38 -8.08 37.56 5.21
N LYS A 39 -7.74 38.11 6.38
CA LYS A 39 -6.79 37.45 7.30
C LYS A 39 -7.23 36.04 7.67
N ALA A 40 -8.51 35.86 8.00
CA ALA A 40 -9.06 34.54 8.34
C ALA A 40 -8.96 33.54 7.17
N GLN A 41 -9.15 34.01 5.93
CA GLN A 41 -8.94 33.17 4.76
C GLN A 41 -7.46 32.82 4.59
N LEU A 42 -6.52 33.76 4.74
CA LEU A 42 -5.09 33.48 4.68
C LEU A 42 -4.65 32.48 5.77
N ASP A 43 -5.16 32.63 6.99
CA ASP A 43 -4.89 31.70 8.10
C ASP A 43 -5.43 30.30 7.78
N ALA A 44 -6.62 30.21 7.18
CA ALA A 44 -7.20 28.93 6.74
C ALA A 44 -6.41 28.29 5.59
N LEU A 45 -5.84 29.08 4.67
CA LEU A 45 -4.95 28.56 3.64
C LEU A 45 -3.64 28.05 4.27
N ALA A 46 -3.04 28.84 5.17
CA ALA A 46 -1.80 28.51 5.86
C ALA A 46 -1.88 27.23 6.69
N SER A 47 -3.08 26.82 7.13
CA SER A 47 -3.29 25.56 7.86
C SER A 47 -2.89 24.29 7.07
N ARG A 48 -2.72 24.40 5.74
CA ARG A 48 -2.27 23.29 4.89
C ARG A 48 -0.75 23.18 4.77
N VAL A 49 0.01 24.15 5.28
CA VAL A 49 1.47 24.07 5.32
C VAL A 49 1.89 22.91 6.24
N GLY A 50 2.84 22.10 5.78
CA GLY A 50 3.29 20.84 6.39
C GLY A 50 2.45 19.61 6.04
N MET A 51 1.37 19.77 5.26
CA MET A 51 0.55 18.64 4.82
C MET A 51 1.10 18.03 3.53
N VAL A 52 1.02 16.70 3.44
CA VAL A 52 1.40 15.93 2.26
C VAL A 52 0.15 15.52 1.49
N TYR A 53 0.20 15.73 0.18
CA TYR A 53 -0.84 15.37 -0.77
C TYR A 53 -0.27 14.48 -1.87
N TRP A 54 -1.17 13.85 -2.62
CA TRP A 54 -0.84 12.88 -3.65
C TRP A 54 -1.51 13.25 -4.96
N ILE A 55 -0.80 13.08 -6.07
CA ILE A 55 -1.34 13.36 -7.39
C ILE A 55 -2.01 12.10 -7.93
N ALA A 56 -3.28 12.21 -8.24
CA ALA A 56 -4.02 11.20 -9.00
C ALA A 56 -4.29 11.74 -10.40
N SER A 57 -3.88 10.98 -11.41
CA SER A 57 -4.29 11.26 -12.79
C SER A 57 -5.68 10.66 -13.01
N ALA A 58 -6.67 11.53 -13.14
CA ALA A 58 -8.07 11.17 -13.34
C ALA A 58 -8.60 11.87 -14.60
N ASP A 59 -9.30 11.12 -15.47
CA ASP A 59 -9.97 11.65 -16.66
C ASP A 59 -9.10 12.57 -17.55
N SER A 60 -7.83 12.22 -17.75
CA SER A 60 -6.83 13.02 -18.51
C SER A 60 -6.58 14.42 -17.94
N ARG A 61 -6.98 14.67 -16.68
CA ARG A 61 -6.63 15.88 -15.92
C ARG A 61 -5.48 15.58 -14.97
N THR A 62 -4.58 16.54 -14.88
CA THR A 62 -3.41 16.49 -14.00
C THR A 62 -3.17 17.90 -13.49
N PRO A 63 -2.95 18.08 -12.17
CA PRO A 63 -2.77 19.40 -11.60
C PRO A 63 -1.56 20.09 -12.25
N ILE A 64 -1.69 21.40 -12.43
CA ILE A 64 -0.67 22.23 -13.03
C ILE A 64 0.08 22.98 -11.94
N PHE A 65 1.41 22.90 -11.98
CA PHE A 65 2.29 23.63 -11.09
C PHE A 65 3.12 24.64 -11.85
N LEU A 66 3.44 25.74 -11.20
CA LEU A 66 4.28 26.81 -11.70
C LEU A 66 5.71 26.64 -11.18
N SER A 67 6.68 27.08 -11.98
CA SER A 67 8.10 27.09 -11.60
C SER A 67 8.49 28.22 -10.63
N ALA A 68 7.64 29.25 -10.50
CA ALA A 68 7.83 30.38 -9.59
C ALA A 68 6.48 30.95 -9.13
N ALA A 69 6.48 31.70 -8.02
CA ALA A 69 5.31 32.39 -7.46
C ALA A 69 4.90 33.65 -8.25
N THR A 70 4.67 33.51 -9.56
CA THR A 70 4.24 34.60 -10.44
C THR A 70 3.32 34.09 -11.54
N LYS A 71 2.41 34.95 -12.02
CA LYS A 71 1.37 34.58 -12.99
C LYS A 71 1.92 34.10 -14.32
N ASN A 72 3.12 34.56 -14.68
CA ASN A 72 3.76 34.28 -15.98
C ASN A 72 4.87 33.21 -15.89
N ALA A 73 4.96 32.50 -14.77
CA ALA A 73 5.94 31.43 -14.62
C ALA A 73 5.65 30.28 -15.59
N ALA A 74 6.70 29.58 -16.03
CA ALA A 74 6.53 28.35 -16.80
C ALA A 74 5.80 27.31 -15.95
N TRP A 75 4.87 26.59 -16.57
CA TRP A 75 4.08 25.55 -15.94
C TRP A 75 4.64 24.15 -16.23
N PHE A 76 4.32 23.20 -15.37
CA PHE A 76 4.65 21.79 -15.53
C PHE A 76 3.62 20.90 -14.85
N HIS A 77 3.59 19.64 -15.29
CA HIS A 77 2.87 18.57 -14.61
C HIS A 77 3.85 17.75 -13.77
N ALA A 78 3.39 17.35 -12.59
CA ALA A 78 4.09 16.40 -11.76
C ALA A 78 3.77 14.96 -12.22
N ARG A 79 4.52 13.99 -11.70
CA ARG A 79 4.37 12.59 -12.13
C ARG A 79 3.13 11.95 -11.53
N ASP A 80 2.60 10.94 -12.21
CA ASP A 80 1.47 10.15 -11.69
C ASP A 80 1.81 9.51 -10.34
N ASN A 81 0.88 9.61 -9.39
CA ASN A 81 1.02 9.07 -8.03
C ASN A 81 2.20 9.64 -7.23
N GLU A 82 2.78 10.75 -7.68
CA GLU A 82 3.80 11.48 -6.92
C GLU A 82 3.15 12.23 -5.75
N SER A 83 3.83 12.21 -4.60
CA SER A 83 3.43 13.01 -3.46
C SER A 83 4.13 14.37 -3.47
N PHE A 84 3.49 15.36 -2.84
CA PHE A 84 4.09 16.66 -2.57
C PHE A 84 3.68 17.19 -1.21
N GLU A 85 4.58 17.91 -0.57
CA GLU A 85 4.34 18.62 0.68
C GLU A 85 4.12 20.11 0.38
N ILE A 86 3.11 20.73 0.97
CA ILE A 86 3.00 22.20 0.98
C ILE A 86 3.96 22.72 2.03
N ILE A 87 5.06 23.36 1.62
CA ILE A 87 6.12 23.79 2.54
C ILE A 87 6.01 25.26 2.96
N GLU A 88 5.31 26.08 2.18
CA GLU A 88 5.15 27.51 2.50
C GLU A 88 3.92 28.11 1.81
N LEU A 89 3.29 29.11 2.43
CA LEU A 89 2.34 30.01 1.77
C LEU A 89 3.02 31.36 1.52
N THR A 90 3.42 31.61 0.27
CA THR A 90 4.11 32.84 -0.16
C THR A 90 3.12 33.87 -0.73
N GLY A 91 3.55 35.11 -1.00
CA GLY A 91 2.71 36.13 -1.65
C GLY A 91 1.62 36.78 -0.79
N GLN A 92 1.61 36.50 0.52
CA GLN A 92 0.58 36.99 1.45
C GLN A 92 0.57 38.52 1.57
N LYS A 93 1.75 39.16 1.54
CA LYS A 93 1.90 40.63 1.68
C LYS A 93 1.24 41.38 0.52
N ASP A 94 1.34 40.82 -0.69
CA ASP A 94 0.78 41.40 -1.91
C ASP A 94 -0.65 40.91 -2.19
N LYS A 95 -1.21 40.11 -1.28
CA LYS A 95 -2.54 39.48 -1.37
C LYS A 95 -2.74 38.64 -2.65
N ASP A 96 -1.65 38.09 -3.21
CA ASP A 96 -1.64 37.13 -4.32
C ASP A 96 -0.91 35.86 -3.86
N PRO A 97 -1.54 35.03 -3.01
CA PRO A 97 -0.87 33.91 -2.37
C PRO A 97 -0.59 32.75 -3.33
N TYR A 98 0.52 32.04 -3.05
CA TYR A 98 0.86 30.76 -3.69
C TYR A 98 1.35 29.77 -2.63
N TYR A 99 0.90 28.52 -2.72
CA TYR A 99 1.55 27.43 -2.04
C TYR A 99 2.85 27.11 -2.76
N ARG A 100 3.99 27.17 -2.05
CA ARG A 100 5.22 26.52 -2.48
C ARG A 100 5.15 25.07 -2.04
N VAL A 101 5.41 24.15 -2.97
CA VAL A 101 5.36 22.72 -2.75
C VAL A 101 6.70 22.06 -3.06
N ARG A 102 6.98 20.96 -2.37
CA ARG A 102 8.14 20.10 -2.63
C ARG A 102 7.65 18.69 -2.95
N PHE A 103 8.01 18.20 -4.12
CA PHE A 103 7.69 16.86 -4.59
C PHE A 103 8.66 15.82 -4.00
N ASP A 104 8.24 14.56 -3.93
CA ASP A 104 9.09 13.43 -3.49
C ASP A 104 10.35 13.27 -4.37
N SER A 105 10.27 13.66 -5.65
CA SER A 105 11.46 13.75 -6.53
C SER A 105 12.48 14.82 -6.14
N GLY A 106 12.17 15.66 -5.14
CA GLY A 106 12.97 16.81 -4.72
C GLY A 106 12.75 18.07 -5.55
N LYS A 107 11.91 18.02 -6.59
CA LYS A 107 11.53 19.21 -7.38
C LYS A 107 10.67 20.13 -6.52
N GLU A 108 10.76 21.44 -6.74
CA GLU A 108 9.85 22.42 -6.15
C GLU A 108 8.90 23.00 -7.21
N GLY A 109 7.74 23.43 -6.76
CA GLY A 109 6.74 24.08 -7.59
C GLY A 109 5.85 25.02 -6.78
N TYR A 110 4.96 25.69 -7.50
CA TYR A 110 4.02 26.63 -6.92
C TYR A 110 2.62 26.36 -7.46
N ILE A 111 1.60 26.43 -6.61
CA ILE A 111 0.20 26.31 -7.01
C ILE A 111 -0.63 27.40 -6.32
N ARG A 112 -1.55 27.99 -7.07
CA ARG A 112 -2.48 28.97 -6.54
C ARG A 112 -3.49 28.29 -5.60
N PRO A 113 -3.91 28.90 -4.49
CA PRO A 113 -4.87 28.28 -3.60
C PRO A 113 -6.21 27.94 -4.26
N GLU A 114 -6.66 28.73 -5.24
CA GLU A 114 -7.88 28.44 -6.01
C GLU A 114 -7.69 27.19 -6.87
N ALA A 115 -6.60 27.12 -7.64
CA ALA A 115 -6.28 25.95 -8.47
C ALA A 115 -6.09 24.69 -7.62
N PHE A 116 -5.44 24.81 -6.46
CA PHE A 116 -5.32 23.71 -5.52
C PHE A 116 -6.69 23.22 -5.06
N LEU A 117 -7.60 24.11 -4.67
CA LEU A 117 -8.94 23.74 -4.19
C LEU A 117 -9.81 23.14 -5.29
N ASP A 118 -9.69 23.62 -6.53
CA ASP A 118 -10.40 23.07 -7.69
C ASP A 118 -9.92 21.65 -8.00
N ASP A 119 -8.61 21.41 -7.91
CA ASP A 119 -8.00 20.09 -8.09
C ASP A 119 -8.15 19.19 -6.85
N PHE A 120 -8.44 19.77 -5.68
CA PHE A 120 -8.59 19.07 -4.41
C PHE A 120 -9.82 18.15 -4.47
N ASN A 121 -9.59 16.85 -4.28
CA ASN A 121 -10.51 15.71 -4.46
C ASN A 121 -10.67 15.20 -5.90
N LEU A 122 -10.29 15.94 -6.94
CA LEU A 122 -10.36 15.44 -8.32
C LEU A 122 -9.03 14.81 -8.75
N THR A 123 -7.94 15.55 -8.57
CA THR A 123 -6.60 15.16 -9.03
C THR A 123 -5.54 15.30 -7.94
N ILE A 124 -5.87 15.93 -6.82
CA ILE A 124 -5.06 16.00 -5.60
C ILE A 124 -5.79 15.32 -4.46
N LEU A 125 -5.15 14.32 -3.85
CA LEU A 125 -5.68 13.50 -2.78
C LEU A 125 -4.95 13.75 -1.45
N ALA A 126 -5.69 13.71 -0.35
CA ALA A 126 -5.12 13.77 1.00
C ALA A 126 -4.57 12.42 1.50
N ALA A 127 -4.76 11.34 0.73
CA ALA A 127 -4.30 10.01 1.07
C ALA A 127 -3.62 9.35 -0.15
N ASP A 128 -2.62 8.51 0.12
CA ASP A 128 -1.90 7.75 -0.89
C ASP A 128 -2.85 6.81 -1.66
N PRO A 129 -3.08 7.02 -2.97
CA PRO A 129 -3.96 6.16 -3.76
C PRO A 129 -3.45 4.72 -3.84
N LEU A 130 -2.15 4.51 -3.67
CA LEU A 130 -1.49 3.20 -3.72
C LEU A 130 -1.23 2.62 -2.32
N ALA A 131 -1.72 3.23 -1.23
CA ALA A 131 -1.51 2.74 0.13
C ALA A 131 -1.93 1.28 0.30
N SER A 132 -3.10 0.93 -0.24
CA SER A 132 -3.65 -0.43 -0.12
C SER A 132 -2.80 -1.46 -0.88
N GLU A 133 -2.27 -1.08 -2.04
CA GLU A 133 -1.42 -1.93 -2.87
C GLU A 133 -0.05 -2.11 -2.24
N LYS A 134 0.56 -1.03 -1.74
CA LYS A 134 1.83 -1.07 -0.99
C LYS A 134 1.72 -1.95 0.25
N LYS A 135 0.60 -1.86 0.98
CA LYS A 135 0.34 -2.73 2.13
C LYS A 135 0.25 -4.20 1.70
N LYS A 136 -0.55 -4.51 0.68
CA LYS A 136 -0.66 -5.88 0.13
C LYS A 136 0.67 -6.42 -0.37
N ALA A 137 1.48 -5.61 -1.04
CA ALA A 137 2.80 -6.00 -1.53
C ALA A 137 3.76 -6.30 -0.37
N THR A 138 3.73 -5.48 0.69
CA THR A 138 4.53 -5.68 1.90
C THR A 138 4.11 -6.97 2.63
N GLU A 139 2.81 -7.19 2.78
CA GLU A 139 2.25 -8.42 3.37
C GLU A 139 2.64 -9.65 2.54
N ALA A 140 2.53 -9.58 1.21
CA ALA A 140 2.94 -10.66 0.31
C ALA A 140 4.44 -10.96 0.39
N ALA A 141 5.28 -9.92 0.49
CA ALA A 141 6.73 -10.06 0.67
C ALA A 141 7.06 -10.72 2.02
N GLU A 142 6.35 -10.36 3.09
CA GLU A 142 6.53 -10.96 4.41
C GLU A 142 6.09 -12.43 4.45
N VAL A 143 4.97 -12.76 3.79
CA VAL A 143 4.52 -14.16 3.63
C VAL A 143 5.57 -14.97 2.84
N GLU A 144 6.11 -14.41 1.76
CA GLU A 144 7.13 -15.06 0.94
C GLU A 144 8.44 -15.25 1.73
N ARG A 145 8.85 -14.26 2.54
CA ARG A 145 10.01 -14.35 3.43
C ARG A 145 9.86 -15.50 4.43
N LYS A 146 8.71 -15.56 5.12
CA LYS A 146 8.38 -16.63 6.06
C LYS A 146 8.34 -18.00 5.40
N ARG A 147 7.84 -18.09 4.17
CA ARG A 147 7.83 -19.32 3.37
C ARG A 147 9.24 -19.82 3.12
N VAL A 148 10.13 -18.95 2.63
CA VAL A 148 11.53 -19.30 2.34
C VAL A 148 12.28 -19.69 3.60
N GLU A 149 12.08 -18.96 4.70
CA GLU A 149 12.68 -19.28 6.00
C GLU A 149 12.23 -20.66 6.51
N TRP A 150 10.94 -20.96 6.42
CA TRP A 150 10.40 -22.28 6.78
C TRP A 150 10.98 -23.40 5.90
N ILE A 151 11.14 -23.18 4.58
CA ILE A 151 11.78 -24.17 3.69
C ILE A 151 13.23 -24.42 4.11
N ARG A 152 13.97 -23.36 4.44
CA ARG A 152 15.38 -23.47 4.86
C ARG A 152 15.53 -24.26 6.17
N SER A 153 14.56 -24.19 7.08
CA SER A 153 14.58 -24.92 8.35
C SER A 153 14.18 -26.39 8.25
N GLN A 154 13.64 -26.86 7.11
CA GLN A 154 13.26 -28.26 6.96
C GLN A 154 14.47 -29.19 6.93
N PRO A 155 14.35 -30.45 7.36
CA PRO A 155 15.42 -31.46 7.29
C PRO A 155 15.61 -32.04 5.87
N TRP A 156 15.19 -31.31 4.83
CA TRP A 156 15.31 -31.74 3.44
C TRP A 156 16.73 -31.56 2.90
N THR A 157 17.05 -32.30 1.84
CA THR A 157 18.31 -32.12 1.11
C THR A 157 18.35 -30.74 0.43
N PRO A 158 19.54 -30.18 0.14
CA PRO A 158 19.65 -28.88 -0.53
C PRO A 158 18.87 -28.79 -1.84
N ALA A 159 18.90 -29.85 -2.65
CA ALA A 159 18.18 -29.90 -3.92
C ALA A 159 16.65 -29.76 -3.75
N VAL A 160 16.08 -30.37 -2.71
CA VAL A 160 14.64 -30.27 -2.40
C VAL A 160 14.30 -28.87 -1.90
N LYS A 161 15.16 -28.27 -1.06
CA LYS A 161 14.99 -26.88 -0.59
C LYS A 161 15.00 -25.89 -1.76
N ASP A 162 15.95 -26.02 -2.68
CA ASP A 162 16.06 -25.15 -3.85
C ASP A 162 14.84 -25.28 -4.77
N ALA A 163 14.35 -26.51 -4.99
CA ALA A 163 13.14 -26.75 -5.75
C ALA A 163 11.91 -26.11 -5.07
N ALA A 164 11.75 -26.31 -3.75
CA ALA A 164 10.67 -25.72 -2.97
C ALA A 164 10.71 -24.18 -2.95
N ILE A 165 11.90 -23.57 -2.82
CA ILE A 165 12.08 -22.11 -2.91
C ILE A 165 11.61 -21.62 -4.29
N LYS A 166 11.94 -22.34 -5.36
CA LYS A 166 11.48 -22.08 -6.74
C LYS A 166 10.02 -22.47 -7.00
N ARG A 167 9.23 -22.75 -5.95
CA ARG A 167 7.82 -23.18 -6.04
C ARG A 167 7.64 -24.41 -6.91
N ARG A 168 8.53 -25.40 -6.74
CA ARG A 168 8.47 -26.70 -7.39
C ARG A 168 8.53 -27.79 -6.32
N PRO A 169 7.38 -28.22 -5.76
CA PRO A 169 7.37 -29.34 -4.84
C PRO A 169 7.78 -30.61 -5.58
N VAL A 170 8.55 -31.46 -4.91
CA VAL A 170 9.03 -32.75 -5.41
C VAL A 170 8.23 -33.92 -4.84
N ALA A 171 8.37 -35.09 -5.44
CA ALA A 171 7.75 -36.32 -4.96
C ALA A 171 8.12 -36.60 -3.48
N GLY A 172 7.16 -37.12 -2.72
CA GLY A 172 7.28 -37.39 -1.29
C GLY A 172 6.79 -36.26 -0.38
N HIS A 173 6.53 -35.06 -0.89
CA HIS A 173 5.91 -34.01 -0.05
C HIS A 173 4.48 -34.35 0.35
N THR A 174 4.15 -34.02 1.59
CA THR A 174 2.78 -34.10 2.09
C THR A 174 1.92 -32.94 1.57
N PRO A 175 0.58 -33.07 1.54
CA PRO A 175 -0.35 -31.99 1.27
C PRO A 175 -0.10 -30.71 2.07
N ALA A 176 0.30 -30.83 3.34
CA ALA A 176 0.58 -29.67 4.19
C ALA A 176 1.85 -28.93 3.74
N GLU A 177 2.90 -29.67 3.39
CA GLU A 177 4.14 -29.10 2.85
C GLU A 177 3.90 -28.46 1.49
N VAL A 178 3.13 -29.12 0.60
CA VAL A 178 2.77 -28.54 -0.70
C VAL A 178 1.97 -27.25 -0.53
N LYS A 179 1.01 -27.20 0.40
CA LYS A 179 0.28 -25.96 0.72
C LYS A 179 1.21 -24.85 1.24
N ARG A 180 2.23 -25.20 2.03
CA ARG A 180 3.25 -24.24 2.46
C ARG A 180 4.12 -23.76 1.29
N ILE A 181 4.45 -24.64 0.34
CA ILE A 181 5.33 -24.32 -0.81
C ILE A 181 4.61 -23.50 -1.87
N LEU A 182 3.39 -23.90 -2.26
CA LEU A 182 2.64 -23.35 -3.40
C LEU A 182 1.43 -22.50 -3.00
N GLY A 183 0.96 -22.60 -1.75
CA GLY A 183 -0.33 -22.07 -1.35
C GLY A 183 -1.47 -23.06 -1.60
N ASN A 184 -2.69 -22.58 -1.43
CA ASN A 184 -3.89 -23.39 -1.60
C ASN A 184 -4.17 -23.66 -3.10
N PRO A 185 -4.58 -24.89 -3.45
CA PRO A 185 -5.05 -25.18 -4.81
C PRO A 185 -6.38 -24.47 -5.08
N VAL A 186 -6.65 -24.19 -6.37
CA VAL A 186 -7.94 -23.67 -6.84
C VAL A 186 -9.02 -24.75 -6.76
N ARG A 187 -8.65 -25.99 -7.04
CA ARG A 187 -9.58 -27.13 -7.02
C ARG A 187 -8.89 -28.39 -6.52
N VAL A 188 -9.60 -29.14 -5.70
CA VAL A 188 -9.20 -30.49 -5.25
C VAL A 188 -10.24 -31.49 -5.75
N THR A 189 -9.79 -32.55 -6.41
CA THR A 189 -10.63 -33.67 -6.87
C THR A 189 -10.14 -34.95 -6.20
N LYS A 190 -11.03 -35.63 -5.49
CA LYS A 190 -10.74 -36.94 -4.88
C LYS A 190 -11.33 -38.03 -5.76
N ILE A 191 -10.51 -39.00 -6.14
CA ILE A 191 -10.94 -40.13 -6.94
C ILE A 191 -11.08 -41.32 -6.00
N THR A 192 -12.33 -41.75 -5.78
CA THR A 192 -12.68 -42.91 -4.97
C THR A 192 -12.96 -44.12 -5.86
N GLY A 193 -12.81 -45.33 -5.32
CA GLY A 193 -13.08 -46.58 -6.06
C GLY A 193 -11.87 -47.19 -6.79
N GLN A 194 -10.67 -46.64 -6.59
CA GLN A 194 -9.40 -47.25 -7.01
C GLN A 194 -8.71 -47.94 -5.82
N SER A 195 -7.80 -48.89 -6.09
CA SER A 195 -7.04 -49.59 -5.04
C SER A 195 -6.13 -48.67 -4.23
N VAL A 196 -5.79 -47.50 -4.79
CA VAL A 196 -5.01 -46.43 -4.15
C VAL A 196 -5.84 -45.16 -4.15
N ALA A 197 -5.95 -44.50 -2.99
CA ALA A 197 -6.66 -43.23 -2.89
C ALA A 197 -5.86 -42.13 -3.61
N GLU A 198 -6.44 -41.59 -4.68
CA GLU A 198 -5.84 -40.52 -5.49
C GLU A 198 -6.53 -39.18 -5.25
N GLU A 199 -5.74 -38.14 -4.99
CA GLU A 199 -6.21 -36.76 -4.97
C GLU A 199 -5.47 -35.93 -6.02
N ARG A 200 -6.22 -35.13 -6.80
CA ARG A 200 -5.67 -34.22 -7.82
C ARG A 200 -5.93 -32.78 -7.42
N TRP A 201 -4.88 -31.99 -7.34
CA TRP A 201 -4.92 -30.59 -6.94
C TRP A 201 -4.55 -29.70 -8.12
N GLN A 202 -5.43 -28.78 -8.50
CA GLN A 202 -5.24 -27.87 -9.62
C GLN A 202 -4.87 -26.48 -9.11
N TYR A 203 -3.86 -25.86 -9.71
CA TYR A 203 -3.36 -24.54 -9.35
C TYR A 203 -3.64 -23.49 -10.45
N PRO A 204 -3.57 -22.18 -10.12
CA PRO A 204 -3.91 -21.11 -11.07
C PRO A 204 -3.03 -21.08 -12.32
N ASP A 205 -1.80 -21.58 -12.23
CA ASP A 205 -0.85 -21.69 -13.34
C ASP A 205 -1.15 -22.86 -14.30
N GLY A 206 -2.21 -23.63 -14.03
CA GLY A 206 -2.60 -24.81 -14.79
C GLY A 206 -1.82 -26.07 -14.43
N SER A 207 -0.95 -26.02 -13.42
CA SER A 207 -0.29 -27.22 -12.90
C SER A 207 -1.29 -28.09 -12.12
N VAL A 208 -1.10 -29.40 -12.24
CA VAL A 208 -1.89 -30.42 -11.54
C VAL A 208 -0.96 -31.29 -10.73
N LEU A 209 -1.13 -31.29 -9.42
CA LEU A 209 -0.38 -32.13 -8.50
C LEU A 209 -1.21 -33.36 -8.15
N ILE A 210 -0.59 -34.53 -8.23
CA ILE A 210 -1.26 -35.82 -8.00
C ILE A 210 -0.67 -36.47 -6.76
N PHE A 211 -1.54 -36.76 -5.80
CA PHE A 211 -1.21 -37.38 -4.53
C PHE A 211 -1.76 -38.79 -4.47
N HIS A 212 -0.95 -39.73 -4.00
CA HIS A 212 -1.38 -41.07 -3.60
C HIS A 212 -1.10 -41.25 -2.12
N ASN A 213 -2.08 -41.74 -1.35
CA ASN A 213 -1.93 -41.98 0.08
C ASN A 213 -1.34 -40.78 0.85
N GLN A 214 -1.79 -39.56 0.51
CA GLN A 214 -1.33 -38.29 1.11
C GLN A 214 0.16 -37.95 0.86
N LEU A 215 0.76 -38.48 -0.21
CA LEU A 215 2.10 -38.11 -0.67
C LEU A 215 2.05 -37.67 -2.12
N LEU A 216 2.75 -36.58 -2.43
CA LEU A 216 2.91 -36.09 -3.81
C LEU A 216 3.69 -37.13 -4.59
N ILE A 217 3.12 -37.62 -5.70
CA ILE A 217 3.78 -38.58 -6.58
C ILE A 217 4.35 -37.88 -7.80
N ARG A 218 3.58 -36.97 -8.40
CA ARG A 218 4.01 -36.22 -9.58
C ARG A 218 3.27 -34.91 -9.75
N MET A 219 3.86 -34.04 -10.56
CA MET A 219 3.28 -32.79 -11.02
C MET A 219 3.18 -32.82 -12.54
N GLU A 220 2.01 -32.49 -13.06
CA GLU A 220 1.72 -32.35 -14.48
C GLU A 220 1.59 -30.85 -14.78
N ILE A 221 2.45 -30.33 -15.66
CA ILE A 221 2.37 -28.94 -16.13
C ILE A 221 1.66 -28.98 -17.47
N ARG A 222 0.52 -28.29 -17.59
CA ARG A 222 -0.12 -28.13 -18.89
C ARG A 222 0.80 -27.28 -19.77
N ALA A 223 1.38 -27.86 -20.81
CA ALA A 223 2.08 -27.08 -21.81
C ALA A 223 1.09 -26.05 -22.38
N ARG A 224 1.48 -24.76 -22.43
CA ARG A 224 0.73 -23.77 -23.20
C ARG A 224 0.58 -24.31 -24.61
N GLN A 225 -0.66 -24.59 -25.04
CA GLN A 225 -0.96 -24.57 -26.46
C GLN A 225 -0.77 -23.11 -26.88
N VAL A 226 0.36 -22.86 -27.53
CA VAL A 226 0.58 -21.59 -28.24
C VAL A 226 -0.43 -21.60 -29.40
N PRO A 227 -1.31 -20.60 -29.51
CA PRO A 227 -2.23 -20.48 -30.64
C PRO A 227 -1.49 -20.27 -31.96
#